data_AF-A0A7R6X1F0-F1
#
_entry.id   AF-A0A7R6X1F0-F1
#
_cell.length_a   1.000
_cell.length_b   1.000
_cell.length_c   1.000
_cell.angle_alpha   90.00
_cell.angle_beta   90.00
_cell.angle_gamma   90.00
#
_symmetry.space_group_name_H-M   'P 1'
#
loop_
_entity.id
_entity.type
_entity.pdbx_description
1 polymer ?
#
loop_
_entity_poly.entity_id
_entity_poly.type
_entity_poly.pdbx_seq_one_letter_code
_entity_poly.pdbx_strand_id
1 'polypeptide(L)' 'MENIRPLKTEADYDWAIAEITGYFENEPEVGSVDGDRFDVLATLIEAYENKHSPIEASAPVDGLHPTGFKDSL' A
#
# COMPACT_ATOMS: atom_id res chain seq x y z
N MET A 1 12.30 2.92 -19.74
CA MET A 1 11.74 2.18 -18.58
C MET A 1 12.70 1.04 -18.27
N GLU A 2 13.82 1.35 -17.63
CA GLU A 2 14.89 0.37 -17.41
C GLU A 2 14.78 -0.23 -16.00
N ASN A 3 15.14 -1.50 -15.84
CA ASN A 3 15.31 -2.14 -14.53
C ASN A 3 14.06 -2.42 -13.67
N ILE A 4 12.84 -2.42 -14.23
CA ILE A 4 11.69 -3.02 -13.53
C ILE A 4 11.83 -4.55 -13.53
N ARG A 5 11.57 -5.19 -12.39
CA ARG A 5 11.66 -6.64 -12.21
C ARG A 5 10.50 -7.18 -11.37
N PRO A 6 10.14 -8.47 -11.50
CA PRO A 6 9.12 -9.10 -10.66
C PRO A 6 9.50 -9.07 -9.18
N LEU A 7 8.53 -8.86 -8.30
CA LEU A 7 8.73 -8.94 -6.84
C LEU A 7 8.46 -10.37 -6.36
N LYS A 8 9.51 -11.13 -6.03
CA LYS A 8 9.41 -12.52 -5.59
C LYS A 8 9.90 -12.72 -4.16
N THR A 9 10.74 -11.82 -3.69
CA THR A 9 11.38 -11.85 -2.38
C THR A 9 11.20 -10.51 -1.68
N GLU A 10 11.43 -10.50 -0.37
CA GLU A 10 11.43 -9.28 0.44
C GLU A 10 12.46 -8.27 -0.08
N ALA A 11 13.63 -8.73 -0.53
CA ALA A 11 14.64 -7.86 -1.13
C ALA A 11 14.19 -7.19 -2.45
N ASP A 12 13.32 -7.85 -3.22
CA ASP A 12 12.73 -7.22 -4.41
C ASP A 12 11.71 -6.16 -3.98
N TYR A 13 10.90 -6.47 -2.96
CA TYR A 13 9.92 -5.56 -2.38
C TYR A 13 10.58 -4.31 -1.81
N ASP A 14 11.61 -4.44 -0.98
CA ASP A 14 12.37 -3.32 -0.41
C ASP A 14 12.97 -2.42 -1.49
N TRP A 15 13.48 -3.03 -2.57
CA TRP A 15 13.95 -2.29 -3.73
C TRP A 15 12.82 -1.47 -4.37
N ALA A 16 11.64 -2.06 -4.57
CA ALA A 16 10.51 -1.36 -5.15
C ALA A 16 10.02 -0.20 -4.26
N ILE A 17 10.00 -0.40 -2.93
CA ILE A 17 9.67 0.64 -1.96
C ILE A 17 10.69 1.79 -2.02
N ALA A 18 11.99 1.48 -2.08
CA ALA A 18 13.02 2.51 -2.18
C ALA A 18 12.88 3.34 -3.47
N GLU A 19 12.58 2.70 -4.60
CA GLU A 19 12.39 3.38 -5.89
C GLU A 19 11.13 4.25 -5.89
N ILE A 20 9.99 3.71 -5.44
CA ILE A 20 8.72 4.45 -5.50
C ILE A 20 8.68 5.62 -4.52
N THR A 21 9.41 5.53 -3.40
CA THR A 21 9.42 6.59 -2.37
C THR A 21 9.94 7.92 -2.93
N GLY A 22 10.91 7.88 -3.84
CA GLY A 22 11.47 9.09 -4.46
C GLY A 22 10.44 9.91 -5.26
N TYR A 23 9.40 9.25 -5.78
CA TYR A 23 8.33 9.91 -6.52
C TYR A 23 7.35 10.68 -5.62
N PHE A 24 7.30 10.42 -4.31
CA PHE A 24 6.48 11.22 -3.41
C PHE A 24 7.11 12.58 -3.09
N GLU A 25 8.44 12.68 -3.14
CA GLU A 25 9.16 13.95 -3.00
C GLU A 25 9.20 14.71 -4.33
N ASN A 26 9.31 13.99 -5.45
CA ASN A 26 9.37 14.53 -6.79
C ASN A 26 8.30 13.85 -7.65
N GLU A 27 7.07 14.34 -7.52
CA GLU A 27 5.91 13.78 -8.23
C GLU A 27 6.15 13.80 -9.75
N PRO A 28 6.06 12.64 -10.42
CA PRO A 28 6.29 12.56 -11.85
C PRO A 28 5.14 13.18 -12.63
N GLU A 29 5.46 13.76 -13.80
CA GLU A 29 4.43 14.27 -14.70
C GLU A 29 3.55 13.14 -15.23
N VAL A 30 2.23 13.37 -15.29
CA VAL A 30 1.26 12.41 -15.83
C VAL A 30 1.58 12.12 -17.30
N GLY A 31 1.68 10.83 -17.65
CA GLY A 31 2.02 10.38 -19.00
C GLY A 31 3.49 10.51 -19.37
N SER A 32 4.35 10.88 -18.42
CA SER A 32 5.80 10.78 -18.58
C SER A 32 6.29 9.34 -18.37
N VAL A 33 7.51 9.05 -18.80
CA VAL A 33 8.16 7.75 -18.57
C VAL A 33 8.29 7.42 -17.08
N ASP A 34 8.49 8.44 -16.24
CA ASP A 34 8.56 8.28 -14.79
C ASP A 34 7.18 8.05 -14.17
N GLY A 35 6.13 8.67 -14.72
CA GLY A 35 4.74 8.40 -14.35
C GLY A 35 4.35 6.96 -14.66
N ASP A 36 4.65 6.49 -15.88
CA ASP A 36 4.44 5.09 -16.25
C ASP A 36 5.20 4.13 -15.31
N ARG A 37 6.41 4.52 -14.88
CA ARG A 37 7.22 3.72 -13.95
C ARG A 37 6.61 3.69 -12.56
N PHE A 38 6.12 4.82 -12.04
CA PHE A 38 5.41 4.90 -10.77
C PHE A 38 4.20 3.96 -10.75
N ASP A 39 3.35 4.01 -11.78
CA ASP A 39 2.15 3.19 -11.89
C ASP A 39 2.47 1.68 -11.87
N VAL A 40 3.51 1.26 -12.60
CA VAL A 40 3.94 -0.14 -12.61
C VAL A 40 4.51 -0.58 -11.26
N LEU A 41 5.33 0.25 -10.62
CA LEU A 41 5.88 -0.07 -9.29
C LEU A 41 4.76 -0.20 -8.25
N ALA A 42 3.80 0.73 -8.24
CA ALA A 42 2.64 0.69 -7.35
C ALA A 42 1.85 -0.62 -7.52
N THR A 43 1.56 -0.99 -8.76
CA THR A 43 0.84 -2.23 -9.10
C THR A 43 1.58 -3.48 -8.63
N LEU A 44 2.91 -3.52 -8.80
CA LEU A 44 3.73 -4.65 -8.38
C LEU A 44 3.81 -4.79 -6.85
N ILE A 45 3.93 -3.66 -6.16
CA ILE A 45 3.94 -3.59 -4.68
C ILE A 45 2.62 -4.13 -4.14
N GLU A 46 1.48 -3.61 -4.62
CA GLU A 46 0.15 -4.07 -4.20
C GLU A 46 -0.02 -5.58 -4.42
N ALA A 47 0.39 -6.09 -5.59
CA ALA A 47 0.28 -7.52 -5.89
C ALA A 47 1.17 -8.38 -4.96
N TYR A 48 2.35 -7.89 -4.59
CA TYR A 48 3.23 -8.58 -3.64
C TYR A 48 2.64 -8.58 -2.22
N GLU A 49 2.17 -7.44 -1.74
CA GLU A 49 1.55 -7.29 -0.42
C GLU A 49 0.31 -8.17 -0.28
N ASN A 50 -0.60 -8.16 -1.27
CA ASN A 50 -1.81 -8.99 -1.26
C ASN A 50 -1.49 -10.49 -1.13
N LYS A 51 -0.34 -10.94 -1.64
CA LYS A 51 0.09 -12.33 -1.57
C LYS A 51 0.79 -12.68 -0.24
N HIS A 52 1.56 -11.75 0.33
CA HIS A 52 2.43 -12.03 1.49
C HIS A 52 1.91 -11.48 2.81
N SER A 53 1.04 -10.49 2.77
CA SER A 53 0.34 -9.90 3.91
C SER A 53 -1.14 -9.79 3.56
N PRO A 54 -1.82 -10.93 3.33
CA PRO A 54 -3.25 -10.91 3.13
C PRO A 54 -3.88 -10.24 4.36
N ILE A 55 -4.72 -9.23 4.12
CA ILE A 55 -5.51 -8.62 5.18
C ILE A 55 -6.32 -9.74 5.80
N GLU A 56 -5.93 -10.18 7.00
CA GLU A 56 -6.85 -10.98 7.81
C GLU A 56 -8.08 -10.10 7.97
N ALA A 57 -9.21 -10.56 7.43
CA ALA A 57 -10.48 -9.90 7.61
C ALA A 57 -10.62 -9.65 9.11
N SER A 58 -10.41 -8.41 9.54
CA SER A 58 -10.55 -8.05 10.94
C SER A 58 -11.97 -8.45 11.26
N ALA A 59 -12.14 -9.42 12.17
CA ALA A 59 -13.46 -9.79 12.65
C ALA A 59 -14.20 -8.49 12.95
N PRO A 60 -15.47 -8.33 12.52
CA PRO A 60 -16.17 -7.06 12.60
C PRO A 60 -15.96 -6.49 13.99
N VAL A 61 -15.45 -5.26 14.07
CA VAL A 61 -15.30 -4.57 15.35
C VAL A 61 -16.69 -4.57 15.98
N ASP A 62 -16.87 -5.38 17.02
CA ASP A 62 -18.14 -5.50 17.71
C ASP A 62 -18.40 -4.12 18.32
N GLY A 63 -19.30 -3.38 17.68
CA GLY A 63 -19.71 -2.05 18.08
C GLY A 63 -20.49 -2.14 19.38
N LEU A 64 -19.78 -2.36 20.49
CA LEU A 64 -20.31 -2.19 21.83
C LEU A 64 -20.60 -0.71 22.04
N HIS A 65 -21.82 -0.30 21.66
CA HIS A 65 -22.47 0.87 22.22
C HIS A 65 -22.68 0.63 23.72
N PRO A 66 -22.05 1.38 24.64
CA PRO A 66 -22.52 1.38 26.02
C PRO A 66 -23.87 2.09 26.07
N THR A 67 -24.95 1.32 26.07
CA THR A 67 -26.24 1.73 26.60
C THR A 67 -26.08 2.03 28.09
N GLY A 68 -25.97 3.31 28.47
CA GLY A 68 -25.79 3.63 29.88
C GLY A 68 -25.51 5.10 30.20
N PHE A 69 -26.19 6.06 29.59
CA PHE A 69 -26.40 7.36 30.24
C PHE A 69 -27.82 7.38 30.81
N LYS A 70 -27.96 6.75 31.98
CA LYS A 70 -29.18 6.86 32.79
C LYS A 70 -28.82 7.64 34.06
N ASP A 71 -29.47 8.78 34.18
CA ASP A 71 -29.91 9.42 35.42
C ASP A 71 -28.81 9.88 36.40
N SER A 72 -28.35 11.12 36.21
CA SER A 72 -27.99 12.01 37.32
C SER A 72 -29.02 13.13 37.40
N LEU A 73 -30.09 12.87 38.16
CA LEU A 73 -30.89 13.81 38.94
C LEU A 73 -31.50 13.05 40.12
#